data_AF-A0A7W0RZN1-F1
#
_entry.id   AF-A0A7W0RZN1-F1
#
_cell.length_a   1.000
_cell.length_b   1.000
_cell.length_c   1.000
_cell.angle_alpha   90.00
_cell.angle_beta   90.00
_cell.angle_gamma   90.00
#
_symmetry.space_group_name_H-M   'P 1'
#
loop_
_entity.id
_entity.type
_entity.pdbx_description
1 polymer ?
#
loop_
_entity_poly.entity_id
_entity_poly.type
_entity_poly.pdbx_seq_one_letter_code
_entity_poly.pdbx_strand_id
1 'polypeptide(L)'
;MTVGLLAMTGQYSSYARHGLSEQLRTAVGVSAVGALTLAALHTGVGDGGTGDGLARDWIAATTGLVVIRVLLGMIDARRWMRGKGMQRVLIVGAGEVGRLAARRLAERPELGMEVVGFLDHQPRTGGERDPDVLGASWDLERVVADHRVDTVLVGFSTAPHHVLLRLVHRSWDLGAEVLMVPRLFEVEGTRSRTRHVGGLPLVALQPGVRRRSPAFRVKYLCEQFAAAVLLVLLAPLLAVIALLVRLSSPGPILHRASRMGQNGLPFEMLKFRTMTGTPANRGESDIDWAEGALRAANGTSPIVQLSPQPVPPDFCTPIGGFLRRTSLDELPQLWNVVRGEMSLVGPRPERLSYVELFSDTIYRYGERHRVRPGMTGWAQVQGLRGRTSLTDRVEWDNFYIENWSPWLDLKVVALTTVALWRGTG
;
A
#
# COMPACT_ATOMS: atom_id res chain seq x y z
N MET A 1 9.05 -17.31 15.12
CA MET A 1 8.66 -15.88 15.07
C MET A 1 9.73 -15.00 14.40
N THR A 2 10.98 -15.08 14.85
CA THR A 2 12.15 -14.33 14.33
C THR A 2 12.37 -14.52 12.82
N VAL A 3 12.28 -15.75 12.32
CA VAL A 3 12.33 -16.09 10.89
C VAL A 3 11.21 -15.40 10.09
N GLY A 4 10.00 -15.34 10.65
CA GLY A 4 8.86 -14.65 10.03
C GLY A 4 9.03 -13.13 10.00
N LEU A 5 9.56 -12.53 11.08
CA LEU A 5 9.87 -11.10 11.15
C LEU A 5 11.00 -10.70 10.18
N LEU A 6 12.02 -11.54 10.04
CA LEU A 6 13.08 -11.38 9.02
C LEU A 6 12.49 -11.51 7.60
N ALA A 7 11.54 -12.41 7.38
CA ALA A 7 10.86 -12.53 6.08
C ALA A 7 10.00 -11.32 5.74
N MET A 8 9.26 -10.78 6.71
CA MET A 8 8.41 -9.60 6.52
C MET A 8 9.20 -8.31 6.31
N THR A 9 10.43 -8.23 6.80
CA THR A 9 11.34 -7.08 6.59
C THR A 9 12.18 -7.20 5.32
N GLY A 10 11.93 -8.19 4.46
CA GLY A 10 12.66 -8.36 3.19
C GLY A 10 14.12 -8.75 3.36
N GLN A 11 14.51 -9.21 4.55
CA GLN A 11 15.90 -9.51 4.92
C GLN A 11 16.49 -10.75 4.23
N TYR A 12 15.67 -11.56 3.54
CA TYR A 12 16.14 -12.66 2.69
C TYR A 12 16.49 -12.23 1.27
N SER A 13 16.38 -10.93 0.96
CA SER A 13 16.92 -10.39 -0.28
C SER A 13 18.44 -10.32 -0.24
N SER A 14 19.07 -10.53 -1.41
CA SER A 14 20.53 -10.52 -1.60
C SER A 14 21.21 -9.33 -0.92
N TYR A 15 22.45 -9.54 -0.44
CA TYR A 15 23.28 -8.49 0.18
C TYR A 15 23.45 -7.26 -0.72
N ALA A 16 23.28 -7.40 -2.04
CA ALA A 16 23.31 -6.30 -2.99
C ALA A 16 22.17 -5.29 -2.76
N ARG A 17 21.06 -5.72 -2.15
CA ARG A 17 19.84 -4.90 -1.96
C ARG A 17 19.87 -3.98 -0.74
N HIS A 18 20.63 -4.31 0.30
CA HIS A 18 20.65 -3.53 1.54
C HIS A 18 22.09 -3.33 2.02
N GLY A 19 22.49 -2.10 2.33
CA GLY A 19 23.82 -1.83 2.89
C GLY A 19 24.03 -2.54 4.23
N LEU A 20 25.30 -2.84 4.58
CA LEU A 20 25.66 -3.54 5.81
C LEU A 20 25.03 -2.91 7.06
N SER A 21 25.03 -1.58 7.15
CA SER A 21 24.44 -0.84 8.27
C SER A 21 22.93 -1.05 8.41
N GLU A 22 22.21 -1.19 7.29
CA GLU A 22 20.78 -1.43 7.29
C GLU A 22 20.46 -2.88 7.69
N GLN A 23 21.23 -3.84 7.19
CA GLN A 23 21.10 -5.24 7.59
C GLN A 23 21.36 -5.43 9.10
N LEU A 24 22.40 -4.79 9.64
CA LEU A 24 22.73 -4.84 11.06
C LEU A 24 21.62 -4.22 11.92
N ARG A 25 21.12 -3.03 11.57
CA ARG A 25 20.04 -2.37 12.33
C ARG A 25 18.78 -3.22 12.39
N THR A 26 18.37 -3.82 11.27
CA THR A 26 17.19 -4.68 11.24
C THR A 26 17.42 -6.01 11.94
N ALA A 27 18.61 -6.62 11.82
CA ALA A 27 18.94 -7.86 12.53
C ALA A 27 18.89 -7.67 14.05
N VAL A 28 19.46 -6.58 14.55
CA VAL A 28 19.40 -6.19 15.97
C VAL A 28 17.96 -5.88 16.39
N GLY A 29 17.20 -5.15 15.58
CA GLY A 29 15.81 -4.83 15.87
C GLY A 29 14.93 -6.08 15.97
N VAL A 30 15.08 -7.02 15.04
CA VAL A 30 14.30 -8.27 15.03
C VAL A 30 14.73 -9.20 16.16
N SER A 31 16.02 -9.28 16.47
CA SER A 31 16.47 -10.07 17.61
C SER A 31 15.95 -9.49 18.92
N ALA A 32 15.96 -8.16 19.09
CA ALA A 32 15.44 -7.49 20.29
C ALA A 32 13.94 -7.79 20.52
N VAL A 33 13.12 -7.73 19.47
CA VAL A 33 11.70 -8.12 19.55
C VAL A 33 11.54 -9.60 19.94
N GLY A 34 12.40 -10.47 19.40
CA GLY A 34 12.46 -11.88 19.78
C GLY A 34 12.75 -12.08 21.27
N ALA A 35 13.75 -11.37 21.81
CA ALA A 35 14.09 -11.40 23.24
C ALA A 35 12.94 -10.94 24.12
N LEU A 36 12.34 -9.79 23.80
CA LEU A 36 11.23 -9.23 24.57
C LEU A 36 10.03 -10.18 24.62
N THR A 37 9.78 -10.90 23.52
CA THR A 37 8.69 -11.88 23.48
C THR A 37 9.01 -13.11 24.33
N LEU A 38 10.24 -13.60 24.31
CA LEU A 38 10.68 -14.71 25.17
C LEU A 38 10.64 -14.32 26.65
N ALA A 39 11.10 -13.11 26.99
CA ALA A 39 11.03 -12.58 28.34
C ALA A 39 9.58 -12.48 28.84
N ALA A 40 8.65 -11.98 28.00
CA ALA A 40 7.23 -11.88 28.34
C ALA A 40 6.55 -13.25 28.50
N LEU A 41 6.97 -14.26 27.73
CA LEU A 41 6.47 -15.64 27.91
C LEU A 41 6.99 -16.24 29.22
N HIS A 42 8.25 -15.99 29.56
CA HIS A 42 8.86 -16.52 30.79
C HIS A 42 8.26 -15.90 32.05
N THR A 43 7.93 -14.60 32.04
CA THR A 43 7.23 -13.96 33.16
C THR A 43 5.79 -14.43 33.32
N GLY A 44 5.14 -14.88 32.23
CA GLY A 44 3.77 -15.41 32.25
C GLY A 44 3.63 -16.85 32.76
N VAL A 45 4.71 -17.65 32.72
CA VAL A 45 4.71 -19.08 33.10
C VAL A 45 5.07 -19.30 34.58
N GLY A 46 5.43 -18.24 35.32
CA GLY A 46 5.68 -18.31 36.77
C GLY A 46 6.98 -19.00 37.16
N ASP A 47 7.85 -19.29 36.18
CA ASP A 47 9.15 -19.92 36.43
C ASP A 47 10.17 -18.83 36.82
N GLY A 48 10.62 -18.84 38.08
CA GLY A 48 11.55 -17.88 38.66
C GLY A 48 13.00 -18.02 38.18
N GLY A 49 13.20 -18.61 37.00
CA GLY A 49 14.49 -18.80 36.34
C GLY A 49 15.17 -17.48 35.98
N THR A 50 16.45 -17.39 36.30
CA THR A 50 17.32 -16.21 36.25
C THR A 50 17.33 -15.53 34.87
N GLY A 51 16.93 -14.25 34.82
CA GLY A 51 16.97 -13.41 33.60
C GLY A 51 18.34 -13.37 32.90
N ASP A 52 19.41 -13.73 33.61
CA ASP A 52 20.77 -13.89 33.09
C ASP A 52 20.87 -14.96 31.98
N GLY A 53 20.11 -16.06 32.07
CA GLY A 53 20.12 -17.11 31.04
C GLY A 53 19.53 -16.63 29.72
N LEU A 54 18.35 -16.01 29.79
CA LEU A 54 17.66 -15.40 28.64
C LEU A 54 18.51 -14.30 27.98
N ALA A 55 19.19 -13.47 28.77
CA ALA A 55 20.06 -12.43 28.26
C ALA A 55 21.27 -13.02 27.51
N ARG A 56 21.90 -14.05 28.05
CA ARG A 56 23.03 -14.76 27.41
C ARG A 56 22.62 -15.40 26.09
N ASP A 57 21.48 -16.11 26.07
CA ASP A 57 20.96 -16.77 24.87
C ASP A 57 20.61 -15.73 23.78
N TRP A 58 20.03 -14.60 24.17
CA TRP A 58 19.73 -13.51 23.25
C TRP A 58 20.99 -12.86 22.66
N ILE A 59 21.99 -12.57 23.49
CA ILE A 59 23.28 -12.01 23.04
C ILE A 59 23.96 -13.00 22.09
N ALA A 60 23.98 -14.29 22.43
CA ALA A 60 24.56 -15.34 21.59
C ALA A 60 23.83 -15.46 20.24
N ALA A 61 22.49 -15.45 20.24
CA ALA A 61 21.68 -15.51 19.02
C ALA A 61 21.87 -14.27 18.13
N THR A 62 21.89 -13.06 18.73
CA THR A 62 22.10 -11.80 18.01
C THR A 62 23.51 -11.74 17.41
N THR A 63 24.52 -12.10 18.20
CA THR A 63 25.92 -12.14 17.75
C THR A 63 26.09 -13.17 16.65
N GLY A 64 25.54 -14.37 16.81
CA GLY A 64 25.56 -15.42 15.79
C GLY A 64 24.89 -14.97 14.48
N LEU A 65 23.73 -14.31 14.56
CA LEU A 65 23.04 -13.77 13.38
C LEU A 65 23.89 -12.70 12.67
N VAL A 66 24.48 -11.77 13.43
CA VAL A 66 25.37 -10.72 12.88
C VAL A 66 26.58 -11.37 12.20
N VAL A 67 27.23 -12.33 12.84
CA VAL A 67 28.39 -13.05 12.28
C VAL A 67 28.01 -13.77 11.00
N ILE A 68 26.91 -14.55 10.99
CA ILE A 68 26.41 -15.25 9.80
C ILE A 68 26.14 -14.26 8.67
N ARG A 69 25.53 -13.10 8.97
CA ARG A 69 25.24 -12.06 7.96
C ARG A 69 26.51 -11.46 7.36
N VAL A 70 27.49 -11.16 8.20
CA VAL A 70 28.80 -10.66 7.73
C VAL A 70 29.48 -11.71 6.86
N LEU A 71 29.48 -12.98 7.27
CA LEU A 71 30.06 -14.08 6.50
C LEU A 71 29.37 -14.28 5.15
N LEU A 72 28.03 -14.28 5.12
CA LEU A 72 27.26 -14.36 3.88
C LEU A 72 27.55 -13.17 2.96
N GLY A 73 27.61 -11.96 3.50
CA GLY A 73 28.00 -10.76 2.76
C GLY A 73 29.42 -10.84 2.19
N MET A 74 30.38 -11.39 2.95
CA MET A 74 31.74 -11.63 2.47
C MET A 74 31.79 -12.70 1.37
N ILE A 75 31.00 -13.77 1.49
CA ILE A 75 30.91 -14.82 0.47
C ILE A 75 30.31 -14.25 -0.81
N ASP A 76 29.22 -13.50 -0.72
CA ASP A 76 28.58 -12.85 -1.86
C ASP A 76 29.51 -11.83 -2.51
N ALA A 77 30.16 -10.97 -1.74
CA ALA A 77 31.16 -10.03 -2.24
C ALA A 77 32.29 -10.75 -2.99
N ARG A 78 32.83 -11.85 -2.45
CA ARG A 78 33.85 -12.66 -3.13
C ARG A 78 33.33 -13.31 -4.42
N ARG A 79 32.07 -13.72 -4.47
CA ARG A 79 31.44 -14.26 -5.68
C ARG A 79 31.29 -13.19 -6.75
N TRP A 80 30.85 -11.99 -6.36
CA TRP A 80 30.69 -10.86 -7.29
C TRP A 80 32.01 -10.32 -7.81
N MET A 81 33.05 -10.24 -6.98
CA MET A 81 34.41 -9.92 -7.42
C MET A 81 34.94 -10.92 -8.46
N ARG A 82 34.37 -12.12 -8.53
CA ARG A 82 34.67 -13.15 -9.55
C ARG A 82 33.65 -13.18 -10.70
N GLY A 83 32.79 -12.17 -10.80
CA GLY A 83 31.75 -12.08 -11.84
C GLY A 83 30.58 -13.06 -11.67
N LYS A 84 30.41 -13.72 -10.51
CA LYS A 84 29.38 -14.75 -10.31
C LYS A 84 28.20 -14.23 -9.51
N GLY A 85 26.98 -14.42 -10.04
CA GLY A 85 25.74 -14.10 -9.34
C GLY A 85 25.51 -12.60 -9.15
N MET A 86 26.01 -11.80 -10.09
CA MET A 86 25.78 -10.36 -10.15
C MET A 86 24.38 -10.08 -10.71
N GLN A 87 23.74 -9.00 -10.23
CA GLN A 87 22.51 -8.49 -10.78
C GLN A 87 22.79 -7.77 -12.09
N ARG A 88 22.00 -8.10 -13.11
CA ARG A 88 22.15 -7.53 -14.46
C ARG A 88 21.38 -6.22 -14.55
N VAL A 89 22.11 -5.13 -14.75
CA VAL A 89 21.60 -3.75 -14.73
C VAL A 89 21.51 -3.20 -16.15
N LEU A 90 20.31 -2.73 -16.53
CA LEU A 90 20.09 -1.98 -17.76
C LEU A 90 19.94 -0.50 -17.42
N ILE A 91 20.70 0.37 -18.09
CA ILE A 91 20.64 1.82 -17.82
C ILE A 91 19.80 2.52 -18.89
N VAL A 92 18.78 3.26 -18.48
CA VAL A 92 17.96 4.07 -19.37
C VAL A 92 18.49 5.51 -19.38
N GLY A 93 18.97 5.94 -20.54
CA GLY A 93 19.68 7.20 -20.76
C GLY A 93 21.20 6.99 -20.77
N ALA A 94 21.80 7.04 -21.96
CA ALA A 94 23.23 7.00 -22.24
C ALA A 94 23.89 8.40 -22.22
N GLY A 95 23.30 9.33 -21.45
CA GLY A 95 23.86 10.65 -21.17
C GLY A 95 24.98 10.61 -20.12
N GLU A 96 25.36 11.79 -19.63
CA GLU A 96 26.46 11.95 -18.66
C GLU A 96 26.22 11.17 -17.35
N VAL A 97 25.03 11.28 -16.78
CA VAL A 97 24.67 10.59 -15.53
C VAL A 97 24.60 9.08 -15.70
N GLY A 98 24.03 8.59 -16.81
CA GLY A 98 23.96 7.14 -17.07
C GLY A 98 25.34 6.52 -17.22
N ARG A 99 26.26 7.21 -17.90
CA ARG A 99 27.65 6.75 -18.06
C ARG A 99 28.47 6.86 -16.79
N LEU A 100 28.28 7.94 -16.03
CA LEU A 100 28.86 8.05 -14.69
C LEU A 100 28.42 6.86 -13.83
N ALA A 101 27.13 6.49 -13.89
CA ALA A 101 26.63 5.31 -13.21
C ALA A 101 27.29 4.02 -13.69
N ALA A 102 27.40 3.83 -15.01
CA ALA A 102 28.06 2.66 -15.56
C ALA A 102 29.51 2.52 -15.09
N ARG A 103 30.28 3.61 -15.12
CA ARG A 103 31.68 3.62 -14.66
C ARG A 103 31.80 3.31 -13.17
N ARG A 104 30.98 3.95 -12.33
CA ARG A 104 30.99 3.72 -10.87
C ARG A 104 30.63 2.28 -10.50
N LEU A 105 29.72 1.66 -11.25
CA LEU A 105 29.36 0.25 -11.06
C LEU A 105 30.47 -0.68 -11.54
N ALA A 106 31.09 -0.40 -12.69
CA ALA A 106 32.22 -1.17 -13.21
C ALA A 106 33.45 -1.09 -12.30
N GLU A 107 33.72 0.07 -11.68
CA GLU A 107 34.82 0.27 -10.72
C GLU A 107 34.61 -0.44 -9.38
N ARG A 108 33.36 -0.87 -9.07
CA ARG A 108 33.03 -1.50 -7.78
C ARG A 108 32.27 -2.83 -7.96
N PRO A 109 32.94 -3.90 -8.40
CA PRO A 109 32.31 -5.21 -8.56
C PRO A 109 31.73 -5.77 -7.26
N GLU A 110 32.21 -5.31 -6.10
CA GLU A 110 31.69 -5.67 -4.77
C GLU A 110 30.24 -5.22 -4.54
N LEU A 111 29.67 -4.37 -5.40
CA LEU A 111 28.25 -4.01 -5.38
C LEU A 111 27.36 -5.12 -5.96
N GLY A 112 27.95 -6.11 -6.64
CA GLY A 112 27.23 -7.22 -7.24
C GLY A 112 26.31 -6.79 -8.37
N MET A 113 26.66 -5.72 -9.09
CA MET A 113 25.88 -5.17 -10.21
C MET A 113 26.74 -5.13 -11.47
N GLU A 114 26.24 -5.74 -12.54
CA GLU A 114 26.88 -5.78 -13.86
C GLU A 114 26.02 -4.98 -14.84
N VAL A 115 26.59 -3.95 -15.45
CA VAL A 115 25.87 -3.16 -16.46
C VAL A 115 25.90 -3.89 -17.79
N VAL A 116 24.73 -4.27 -18.29
CA VAL A 116 24.62 -5.03 -19.54
C VAL A 116 24.57 -4.13 -20.77
N GLY A 117 24.08 -2.89 -20.60
CA GLY A 117 24.03 -1.91 -21.69
C GLY A 117 23.14 -0.72 -21.37
N PHE A 118 22.96 0.13 -22.37
CA PHE A 118 22.08 1.30 -22.31
C PHE A 118 20.86 1.16 -23.20
N LEU A 119 19.77 1.81 -22.81
CA LEU A 119 18.67 2.19 -23.68
C LEU A 119 18.67 3.71 -23.86
N ASP A 120 18.88 4.18 -25.09
CA ASP A 120 18.79 5.60 -25.42
C ASP A 120 18.42 5.77 -26.90
N HIS A 121 17.47 6.65 -27.19
CA HIS A 121 17.14 7.03 -28.57
C HIS A 121 18.23 7.93 -29.17
N GLN A 122 18.83 8.80 -28.35
CA GLN A 122 19.83 9.78 -28.77
C GLN A 122 21.06 9.68 -27.87
N PRO A 123 21.82 8.58 -27.98
CA PRO A 123 23.02 8.42 -27.17
C PRO A 123 24.02 9.53 -27.51
N ARG A 124 24.68 10.09 -26.49
CA ARG A 124 25.90 10.90 -26.72
C ARG A 124 27.01 10.00 -27.27
N THR A 125 28.07 10.58 -27.82
CA THR A 125 29.22 9.80 -28.33
C THR A 125 29.91 9.03 -27.19
N GLY A 126 30.04 7.71 -27.37
CA GLY A 126 30.69 6.72 -26.49
C GLY A 126 32.14 7.06 -26.14
N GLY A 127 32.60 6.72 -24.93
CA GLY A 127 34.01 6.34 -24.75
C GLY A 127 34.19 4.86 -25.09
N GLU A 128 35.38 4.44 -25.55
CA GLU A 128 35.67 3.03 -25.94
C GLU A 128 35.34 1.97 -24.88
N ARG A 129 35.21 2.35 -23.60
CA ARG A 129 34.92 1.45 -22.47
C ARG A 129 33.49 1.54 -21.95
N ASP A 130 32.65 2.37 -22.53
CA ASP A 130 31.25 2.46 -22.11
C ASP A 130 30.46 1.25 -22.67
N PRO A 131 29.53 0.64 -21.90
CA PRO A 131 28.67 -0.42 -22.41
C PRO A 131 27.91 -0.04 -23.69
N ASP A 132 27.52 -1.06 -24.47
CA ASP A 132 26.80 -0.86 -25.72
C ASP A 132 25.39 -0.27 -25.51
N VAL A 133 24.92 0.49 -26.50
CA VAL A 133 23.53 0.94 -26.58
C VAL A 133 22.73 -0.16 -27.29
N LEU A 134 21.88 -0.87 -26.54
CA LEU A 134 21.16 -2.07 -26.98
C LEU A 134 19.85 -1.76 -27.72
N GLY A 135 19.44 -0.49 -27.73
CA GLY A 135 18.22 0.00 -28.36
C GLY A 135 17.72 1.28 -27.69
N ALA A 136 16.43 1.57 -27.88
CA ALA A 136 15.76 2.70 -27.26
C ALA A 136 14.66 2.23 -26.27
N SER A 137 13.86 3.18 -25.76
CA SER A 137 12.84 2.87 -24.74
C SER A 137 11.80 1.81 -25.15
N TRP A 138 11.51 1.66 -26.45
CA TRP A 138 10.59 0.65 -26.98
C TRP A 138 11.20 -0.75 -27.09
N ASP A 139 12.52 -0.88 -27.02
CA ASP A 139 13.24 -2.17 -27.02
C ASP A 139 13.29 -2.82 -25.62
N LEU A 140 12.73 -2.17 -24.60
CA LEU A 140 12.83 -2.58 -23.19
C LEU A 140 12.49 -4.06 -23.00
N GLU A 141 11.35 -4.52 -23.52
CA GLU A 141 10.88 -5.89 -23.32
C GLU A 141 11.84 -6.92 -23.90
N ARG A 142 12.28 -6.68 -25.14
CA ARG A 142 13.23 -7.53 -25.84
C ARG A 142 14.56 -7.58 -25.08
N VAL A 143 15.11 -6.42 -24.72
CA VAL A 143 16.40 -6.33 -24.03
C VAL A 143 16.35 -6.94 -22.64
N VAL A 144 15.27 -6.71 -21.87
CA VAL A 144 15.11 -7.32 -20.55
C VAL A 144 15.05 -8.84 -20.63
N ALA A 145 14.36 -9.39 -21.64
CA ALA A 145 14.27 -10.83 -21.86
C ALA A 145 15.60 -11.43 -22.33
N ASP A 146 16.18 -10.90 -23.40
CA ASP A 146 17.40 -11.41 -24.05
C ASP A 146 18.60 -11.38 -23.09
N HIS A 147 18.69 -10.30 -22.31
CA HIS A 147 19.81 -10.07 -21.39
C HIS A 147 19.48 -10.42 -19.95
N ARG A 148 18.32 -11.00 -19.63
CA ARG A 148 17.89 -11.38 -18.27
C ARG A 148 18.13 -10.27 -17.24
N VAL A 149 17.61 -9.09 -17.53
CA VAL A 149 17.83 -7.88 -16.71
C VAL A 149 17.08 -8.02 -15.39
N ASP A 150 17.78 -7.85 -14.27
CA ASP A 150 17.20 -7.86 -12.92
C ASP A 150 16.78 -6.45 -12.46
N THR A 151 17.52 -5.44 -12.92
CA THR A 151 17.38 -4.05 -12.44
C THR A 151 17.47 -3.06 -13.60
N VAL A 152 16.53 -2.14 -13.67
CA VAL A 152 16.52 -1.01 -14.61
C VAL A 152 16.86 0.27 -13.87
N LEU A 153 18.00 0.88 -14.21
CA LEU A 153 18.46 2.15 -13.66
C LEU A 153 18.07 3.28 -14.61
N VAL A 154 17.11 4.10 -14.20
CA VAL A 154 16.64 5.27 -14.93
C VAL A 154 17.51 6.47 -14.57
N GLY A 155 18.40 6.82 -15.49
CA GLY A 155 19.19 8.05 -15.41
C GLY A 155 18.39 9.27 -15.89
N PHE A 156 19.08 10.39 -16.06
CA PHE A 156 18.49 11.55 -16.72
C PHE A 156 18.31 11.27 -18.21
N SER A 157 17.05 11.07 -18.60
CA SER A 157 16.64 10.99 -19.99
C SER A 157 15.89 12.27 -20.38
N THR A 158 16.08 12.71 -21.62
CA THR A 158 15.27 13.75 -22.28
C THR A 158 13.88 13.25 -22.67
N ALA A 159 13.59 11.96 -22.47
CA ALA A 159 12.30 11.38 -22.77
C ALA A 159 11.14 12.11 -22.06
N PRO A 160 9.99 12.28 -22.73
CA PRO A 160 8.80 12.84 -22.09
C PRO A 160 8.38 12.06 -20.85
N HIS A 161 7.78 12.75 -19.86
CA HIS A 161 7.37 12.14 -18.59
C HIS A 161 6.51 10.87 -18.76
N HIS A 162 5.57 10.89 -19.71
CA HIS A 162 4.70 9.75 -19.99
C HIS A 162 5.47 8.52 -20.54
N VAL A 163 6.60 8.71 -21.22
CA VAL A 163 7.48 7.62 -21.68
C VAL A 163 8.20 6.99 -20.49
N LEU A 164 8.72 7.83 -19.58
CA LEU A 164 9.39 7.37 -18.36
C LEU A 164 8.44 6.58 -17.47
N LEU A 165 7.21 7.05 -17.27
CA LEU A 165 6.20 6.31 -16.49
C LEU A 165 5.88 4.95 -17.11
N ARG A 166 5.67 4.89 -18.43
CA ARG A 166 5.45 3.61 -19.13
C ARG A 166 6.62 2.66 -18.96
N LEU A 167 7.85 3.17 -19.06
CA LEU A 167 9.06 2.38 -18.87
C LEU A 167 9.15 1.81 -17.45
N VAL A 168 8.86 2.61 -16.42
CA VAL A 168 8.84 2.17 -15.02
C VAL A 168 7.80 1.06 -14.82
N HIS A 169 6.55 1.27 -15.25
CA HIS A 169 5.49 0.29 -15.09
C HIS A 169 5.81 -1.00 -15.84
N ARG A 170 6.29 -0.89 -17.08
CA ARG A 170 6.62 -2.06 -17.89
C ARG A 170 7.80 -2.84 -17.33
N SER A 171 8.79 -2.16 -16.76
CA SER A 171 9.90 -2.82 -16.05
C SER A 171 9.39 -3.63 -14.86
N TRP A 172 8.42 -3.11 -14.09
CA TRP A 172 7.80 -3.86 -12.99
C TRP A 172 6.99 -5.06 -13.48
N ASP A 173 6.25 -4.94 -14.59
CA ASP A 173 5.50 -6.05 -15.18
C ASP A 173 6.43 -7.21 -15.61
N LEU A 174 7.64 -6.87 -16.08
CA LEU A 174 8.69 -7.82 -16.44
C LEU A 174 9.44 -8.38 -15.21
N GLY A 175 9.11 -7.92 -14.00
CA GLY A 175 9.72 -8.37 -12.75
C GLY A 175 11.04 -7.69 -12.39
N ALA A 176 11.49 -6.70 -13.16
CA ALA A 176 12.71 -5.95 -12.90
C ALA A 176 12.50 -4.88 -11.81
N GLU A 177 13.51 -4.70 -10.95
CA GLU A 177 13.56 -3.60 -9.99
C GLU A 177 13.88 -2.29 -10.72
N VAL A 178 13.26 -1.17 -10.33
CA VAL A 178 13.53 0.13 -10.96
C VAL A 178 14.22 1.07 -9.98
N LEU A 179 15.41 1.53 -10.33
CA LEU A 179 16.18 2.53 -9.59
C LEU A 179 16.21 3.82 -10.39
N MET A 180 16.06 4.98 -9.75
CA MET A 180 16.12 6.27 -10.42
C MET A 180 17.20 7.15 -9.79
N VAL A 181 17.98 7.83 -10.63
CA VAL A 181 18.84 8.93 -10.16
C VAL A 181 17.97 10.20 -10.06
N PRO A 182 17.77 10.79 -8.85
CA PRO A 182 16.90 11.94 -8.69
C PRO A 182 17.52 13.20 -9.32
N ARG A 183 16.69 14.09 -9.87
CA ARG A 183 17.15 15.40 -10.37
C ARG A 183 17.64 16.25 -9.19
N LEU A 184 18.67 17.07 -9.43
CA LEU A 184 19.33 17.92 -8.41
C LEU A 184 20.07 17.16 -7.30
N PHE A 185 20.52 15.92 -7.55
CA PHE A 185 21.29 15.16 -6.56
C PHE A 185 22.63 15.80 -6.16
N GLU A 186 23.12 16.75 -6.96
CA GLU A 186 24.35 17.52 -6.72
C GLU A 186 24.14 18.64 -5.67
N VAL A 187 22.90 18.97 -5.32
CA VAL A 187 22.60 19.99 -4.31
C VAL A 187 22.78 19.37 -2.92
N GLU A 188 23.86 19.74 -2.23
CA GLU A 188 24.24 19.26 -0.91
C GLU A 188 23.12 19.38 0.13
N GLY A 189 23.03 18.39 1.03
CA GLY A 189 22.39 18.55 2.34
C GLY A 189 21.02 17.89 2.54
N THR A 190 20.37 17.32 1.53
CA THR A 190 19.13 16.57 1.78
C THR A 190 19.45 15.17 2.32
N ARG A 191 19.31 14.98 3.63
CA ARG A 191 19.13 13.66 4.29
C ARG A 191 17.81 13.01 3.86
N SER A 192 17.57 12.90 2.55
CA SER A 192 16.51 12.05 2.02
C SER A 192 16.90 10.60 2.25
N ARG A 193 15.92 9.70 2.41
CA ARG A 193 16.17 8.24 2.48
C ARG A 193 16.57 7.71 1.09
N THR A 194 17.62 8.28 0.50
CA THR A 194 18.19 7.87 -0.79
C THR A 194 19.18 6.74 -0.56
N ARG A 195 19.01 5.65 -1.30
CA ARG A 195 19.93 4.52 -1.26
C ARG A 195 21.17 4.89 -2.03
N HIS A 196 22.35 4.70 -1.45
CA HIS A 196 23.61 5.01 -2.14
C HIS A 196 24.20 3.72 -2.73
N VAL A 197 24.46 3.70 -4.04
CA VAL A 197 25.12 2.59 -4.74
C VAL A 197 26.31 3.15 -5.51
N GLY A 198 27.52 2.71 -5.17
CA GLY A 198 28.73 3.24 -5.83
C GLY A 198 28.96 4.75 -5.64
N GLY A 199 28.37 5.35 -4.61
CA GLY A 199 28.39 6.81 -4.38
C GLY A 199 27.28 7.57 -5.11
N LEU A 200 26.45 6.90 -5.91
CA LEU A 200 25.28 7.51 -6.54
C LEU A 200 24.07 7.45 -5.62
N PRO A 201 23.38 8.58 -5.40
CA PRO A 201 22.09 8.58 -4.73
C PRO A 201 21.04 8.02 -5.69
N LEU A 202 20.44 6.90 -5.31
CA LEU A 202 19.38 6.23 -6.03
C LEU A 202 18.10 6.24 -5.20
N VAL A 203 16.98 6.46 -5.87
CA VAL A 203 15.65 6.25 -5.33
C VAL A 203 15.15 4.93 -5.91
N ALA A 204 14.97 3.94 -5.05
CA ALA A 204 14.30 2.71 -5.45
C ALA A 204 12.81 3.02 -5.64
N LEU A 205 12.34 2.92 -6.89
CA LEU A 205 10.93 3.03 -7.18
C LEU A 205 10.30 1.69 -6.83
N GLN A 206 9.66 1.64 -5.66
CA GLN A 206 8.91 0.45 -5.27
C GLN A 206 7.66 0.36 -6.16
N PRO A 207 7.37 -0.81 -6.75
CA PRO A 207 6.05 -1.03 -7.33
C PRO A 207 5.04 -0.77 -6.21
N GLY A 208 4.12 0.19 -6.42
CA GLY A 208 3.06 0.47 -5.46
C GLY A 208 2.44 -0.84 -5.01
N VAL A 209 2.35 -1.05 -3.67
CA VAL A 209 2.03 -2.30 -2.97
C VAL A 209 1.77 -3.48 -3.89
N ARG A 210 2.72 -4.42 -3.94
CA ARG A 210 2.55 -5.69 -4.65
C ARG A 210 1.18 -6.27 -4.30
N ARG A 211 0.30 -6.38 -5.30
CA ARG A 211 -1.08 -6.92 -5.25
C ARG A 211 -1.19 -8.30 -4.56
N ARG A 212 -0.07 -8.94 -4.19
CA ARG A 212 0.06 -10.30 -3.62
C ARG A 212 1.08 -10.39 -2.46
N SER A 213 1.31 -9.33 -1.69
CA SER A 213 2.17 -9.45 -0.51
C SER A 213 1.59 -10.45 0.50
N PRO A 214 2.37 -11.43 1.01
CA PRO A 214 1.93 -12.34 2.07
C PRO A 214 1.41 -11.59 3.31
N ALA A 215 1.91 -10.39 3.56
CA ALA A 215 1.49 -9.56 4.68
C ALA A 215 0.01 -9.14 4.60
N PHE A 216 -0.50 -8.84 3.41
CA PHE A 216 -1.93 -8.54 3.22
C PHE A 216 -2.82 -9.77 3.45
N ARG A 217 -2.34 -10.97 3.10
CA ARG A 217 -3.05 -12.21 3.42
C ARG A 217 -3.18 -12.40 4.92
N VAL A 218 -2.10 -12.19 5.66
CA VAL A 218 -2.11 -12.26 7.13
C VAL A 218 -3.06 -11.20 7.71
N LYS A 219 -2.97 -9.95 7.25
CA LYS A 219 -3.91 -8.88 7.63
C LYS A 219 -5.36 -9.32 7.47
N TYR A 220 -5.74 -9.75 6.27
CA TYR A 220 -7.13 -10.08 5.98
C TYR A 220 -7.65 -11.27 6.78
N LEU A 221 -6.80 -12.25 7.11
CA LEU A 221 -7.18 -13.37 7.98
C LEU A 221 -7.38 -12.90 9.43
N CYS A 222 -6.49 -12.08 9.95
CA CYS A 222 -6.63 -11.48 11.28
C CYS A 222 -7.91 -10.64 11.39
N GLU A 223 -8.22 -9.84 10.37
CA GLU A 223 -9.42 -9.01 10.35
C GLU A 223 -10.71 -9.82 10.18
N GLN A 224 -10.70 -10.88 9.36
CA GLN A 224 -11.83 -11.82 9.25
C GLN A 224 -12.12 -12.49 10.60
N PHE A 225 -11.08 -12.95 11.29
CA PHE A 225 -11.21 -13.53 12.63
C PHE A 225 -11.75 -12.50 13.63
N ALA A 226 -11.17 -11.29 13.67
CA ALA A 226 -11.64 -10.22 14.54
C ALA A 226 -13.11 -9.83 14.25
N ALA A 227 -13.50 -9.75 12.98
CA ALA A 227 -14.88 -9.46 12.58
C ALA A 227 -15.85 -10.59 12.98
N ALA A 228 -15.43 -11.86 12.88
CA ALA A 228 -16.23 -12.99 13.34
C ALA A 228 -16.44 -12.95 14.86
N VAL A 229 -15.39 -12.66 15.64
CA VAL A 229 -15.51 -12.48 17.10
C VAL A 229 -16.44 -11.31 17.44
N LEU A 230 -16.26 -10.16 16.78
CA LEU A 230 -17.14 -8.99 16.98
C LEU A 230 -18.59 -9.29 16.62
N LEU A 231 -18.87 -10.06 15.56
CA LEU A 231 -20.22 -10.46 15.20
C LEU A 231 -20.88 -11.31 16.29
N VAL A 232 -20.16 -12.25 16.89
CA VAL A 232 -20.68 -13.07 17.99
C VAL A 232 -20.94 -12.21 19.22
N LEU A 233 -19.99 -11.35 19.60
CA LEU A 233 -20.13 -10.46 20.76
C LEU A 233 -21.26 -9.45 20.60
N LEU A 234 -21.44 -8.92 19.38
CA LEU A 234 -22.48 -7.92 19.07
C LEU A 234 -23.81 -8.55 18.63
N ALA A 235 -23.92 -9.89 18.54
CA ALA A 235 -25.13 -10.56 18.07
C ALA A 235 -26.40 -10.14 18.84
N PRO A 236 -26.40 -10.01 20.18
CA PRO A 236 -27.58 -9.55 20.92
C PRO A 236 -27.99 -8.12 20.52
N LEU A 237 -27.01 -7.22 20.37
CA LEU A 237 -27.25 -5.85 19.95
C LEU A 237 -27.79 -5.78 18.51
N LEU A 238 -27.19 -6.55 17.60
CA LEU A 238 -27.65 -6.65 16.21
C LEU A 238 -29.08 -7.18 16.11
N ALA A 239 -29.46 -8.15 16.95
CA ALA A 239 -30.82 -8.66 17.02
C ALA A 239 -31.82 -7.60 17.50
N VAL A 240 -31.46 -6.82 18.53
CA VAL A 240 -32.28 -5.69 19.02
C VAL A 240 -32.44 -4.63 17.93
N ILE A 241 -31.35 -4.22 17.27
CA ILE A 241 -31.40 -3.23 16.17
C ILE A 241 -32.26 -3.78 15.02
N ALA A 242 -32.09 -5.04 14.65
CA ALA A 242 -32.87 -5.69 13.60
C ALA A 242 -34.38 -5.66 13.91
N LEU A 243 -34.76 -5.95 15.16
CA LEU A 243 -36.14 -5.86 15.62
C LEU A 243 -36.67 -4.43 15.55
N LEU A 244 -35.91 -3.44 16.03
CA LEU A 244 -36.31 -2.03 16.00
C LEU A 244 -36.48 -1.52 14.56
N VAL A 245 -35.59 -1.91 13.64
CA VAL A 245 -35.72 -1.58 12.20
C VAL A 245 -36.97 -2.24 11.61
N ARG A 246 -37.27 -3.49 11.98
CA ARG A 246 -38.44 -4.24 11.50
C ARG A 246 -39.77 -3.66 11.99
N LEU A 247 -39.80 -3.13 13.21
CA LEU A 247 -40.96 -2.50 13.83
C LEU A 247 -41.15 -1.05 13.36
N SER A 248 -40.07 -0.35 13.00
CA SER A 248 -40.13 1.07 12.63
C SER A 248 -40.73 1.36 11.24
N SER A 249 -40.67 0.39 10.30
CA SER A 249 -41.22 0.54 8.95
C SER A 249 -41.40 -0.81 8.24
N PRO A 250 -42.37 -0.97 7.31
CA PRO A 250 -42.55 -2.20 6.55
C PRO A 250 -41.40 -2.44 5.54
N GLY A 251 -40.94 -3.68 5.38
CA GLY A 251 -39.91 -4.10 4.41
C GLY A 251 -38.65 -4.74 5.03
N PRO A 252 -37.55 -4.90 4.26
CA PRO A 252 -36.38 -5.66 4.69
C PRO A 252 -35.56 -4.95 5.78
N ILE A 253 -34.95 -5.74 6.67
CA ILE A 253 -34.10 -5.25 7.77
C ILE A 253 -32.78 -4.69 7.22
N LEU A 254 -32.19 -5.39 6.26
CA LEU A 254 -30.92 -5.03 5.65
C LEU A 254 -31.15 -4.35 4.30
N HIS A 255 -30.43 -3.25 4.09
CA HIS A 255 -30.24 -2.61 2.81
C HIS A 255 -28.95 -3.13 2.16
N ARG A 256 -29.03 -3.49 0.87
CA ARG A 256 -27.89 -3.99 0.08
C ARG A 256 -27.58 -2.98 -1.01
N ALA A 257 -26.34 -2.51 -1.06
CA ALA A 257 -25.90 -1.54 -2.05
C ALA A 257 -24.72 -2.09 -2.85
N SER A 258 -24.84 -2.11 -4.18
CA SER A 258 -23.71 -2.48 -5.03
C SER A 258 -22.61 -1.42 -4.96
N ARG A 259 -21.38 -1.87 -4.72
CA ARG A 259 -20.21 -1.03 -4.50
C ARG A 259 -18.99 -1.63 -5.18
N MET A 260 -18.03 -0.77 -5.49
CA MET A 260 -16.77 -1.23 -6.06
C MET A 260 -15.85 -1.80 -4.99
N GLY A 261 -15.43 -3.04 -5.21
CA GLY A 261 -14.52 -3.78 -4.36
C GLY A 261 -13.11 -3.87 -4.92
N GLN A 262 -12.35 -4.84 -4.40
CA GLN A 262 -10.98 -5.08 -4.83
C GLN A 262 -10.92 -5.48 -6.32
N ASN A 263 -9.91 -4.99 -7.03
CA ASN A 263 -9.66 -5.19 -8.45
C ASN A 263 -10.82 -4.75 -9.36
N GLY A 264 -11.67 -3.82 -8.89
CA GLY A 264 -12.83 -3.39 -9.64
C GLY A 264 -13.92 -4.46 -9.73
N LEU A 265 -13.94 -5.44 -8.82
CA LEU A 265 -15.04 -6.40 -8.72
C LEU A 265 -16.16 -5.84 -7.84
N PRO A 266 -17.41 -5.76 -8.32
CA PRO A 266 -18.52 -5.26 -7.53
C PRO A 266 -18.88 -6.24 -6.39
N PHE A 267 -19.37 -5.71 -5.27
CA PHE A 267 -19.89 -6.51 -4.16
C PHE A 267 -21.10 -5.83 -3.52
N GLU A 268 -21.90 -6.60 -2.79
CA GLU A 268 -23.05 -6.09 -2.05
C GLU A 268 -22.66 -5.65 -0.64
N MET A 269 -22.57 -4.34 -0.42
CA MET A 269 -22.34 -3.77 0.91
C MET A 269 -23.62 -3.79 1.74
N LEU A 270 -23.56 -4.39 2.93
CA LEU A 270 -24.70 -4.54 3.83
C LEU A 270 -24.79 -3.37 4.83
N LYS A 271 -26.00 -2.88 5.07
CA LYS A 271 -26.30 -1.91 6.13
C LYS A 271 -27.68 -2.19 6.73
N PHE A 272 -27.93 -1.72 7.95
CA PHE A 272 -29.32 -1.64 8.41
C PHE A 272 -30.09 -0.62 7.59
N ARG A 273 -31.34 -0.92 7.29
CA ARG A 273 -32.21 0.02 6.60
C ARG A 273 -32.54 1.19 7.51
N THR A 274 -32.15 2.38 7.08
CA THR A 274 -32.39 3.63 7.83
C THR A 274 -33.35 4.58 7.13
N MET A 275 -33.67 4.36 5.85
CA MET A 275 -34.49 5.25 5.03
C MET A 275 -35.88 4.70 4.74
N THR A 276 -36.86 5.59 4.60
CA THR A 276 -38.23 5.31 4.14
C THR A 276 -38.28 5.28 2.59
N GLY A 277 -39.01 4.31 2.04
CA GLY A 277 -39.16 4.07 0.59
C GLY A 277 -38.45 2.81 0.06
N THR A 278 -39.10 2.08 -0.84
CA THR A 278 -38.60 0.86 -1.48
C THR A 278 -37.51 1.15 -2.53
N PRO A 279 -36.51 0.25 -2.71
CA PRO A 279 -35.44 0.41 -3.70
C PRO A 279 -35.95 0.49 -5.16
N ALA A 280 -37.13 -0.07 -5.45
CA ALA A 280 -37.70 -0.16 -6.79
C ALA A 280 -38.12 1.19 -7.38
N ASN A 281 -38.44 2.20 -6.56
CA ASN A 281 -38.81 3.55 -7.03
C ASN A 281 -37.65 4.55 -7.04
N ARG A 282 -36.41 4.10 -6.79
CA ARG A 282 -35.20 4.95 -6.88
C ARG A 282 -34.17 4.42 -7.87
N GLY A 283 -34.56 3.44 -8.70
CA GLY A 283 -33.70 2.88 -9.75
C GLY A 283 -33.25 3.91 -10.80
N GLU A 284 -33.97 5.03 -10.92
CA GLU A 284 -33.67 6.10 -11.89
C GLU A 284 -33.48 7.50 -11.23
N SER A 285 -33.88 7.69 -9.98
CA SER A 285 -34.03 9.04 -9.38
C SER A 285 -32.82 9.59 -8.61
N ASP A 286 -31.74 8.83 -8.42
CA ASP A 286 -30.53 9.35 -7.75
C ASP A 286 -29.63 10.13 -8.75
N ILE A 287 -29.73 9.84 -10.05
CA ILE A 287 -29.15 10.66 -11.12
C ILE A 287 -29.93 11.97 -11.24
N ASP A 288 -31.27 11.93 -11.16
CA ASP A 288 -32.12 13.12 -11.12
C ASP A 288 -31.87 13.99 -9.86
N TRP A 289 -31.52 13.38 -8.73
CA TRP A 289 -31.10 14.14 -7.55
C TRP A 289 -29.73 14.80 -7.75
N ALA A 290 -28.78 14.10 -8.39
CA ALA A 290 -27.46 14.64 -8.72
C ALA A 290 -27.55 15.74 -9.80
N GLU A 291 -28.39 15.56 -10.83
CA GLU A 291 -28.69 16.57 -11.85
C GLU A 291 -29.47 17.75 -11.29
N GLY A 292 -30.43 17.51 -10.39
CA GLY A 292 -31.18 18.55 -9.68
C GLY A 292 -30.28 19.40 -8.77
N ALA A 293 -29.30 18.77 -8.12
CA ALA A 293 -28.26 19.47 -7.37
C ALA A 293 -27.31 20.28 -8.29
N LEU A 294 -27.01 19.77 -9.48
CA LEU A 294 -26.19 20.44 -10.50
C LEU A 294 -26.89 21.70 -11.06
N ARG A 295 -28.20 21.60 -11.36
CA ARG A 295 -29.01 22.70 -11.89
C ARG A 295 -29.26 23.83 -10.88
N ALA A 296 -29.25 23.51 -9.59
CA ALA A 296 -29.46 24.48 -8.51
C ALA A 296 -28.21 25.32 -8.17
N ALA A 297 -27.04 25.00 -8.73
CA ALA A 297 -25.77 25.61 -8.33
C ALA A 297 -25.06 26.29 -9.50
N ASN A 298 -25.39 27.57 -9.69
CA ASN A 298 -24.72 28.51 -10.59
C ASN A 298 -23.17 28.51 -10.43
N GLY A 299 -22.46 27.72 -11.26
CA GLY A 299 -21.07 27.98 -11.64
C GLY A 299 -19.95 27.38 -10.77
N THR A 300 -20.20 26.39 -9.92
CA THR A 300 -19.10 25.69 -9.19
C THR A 300 -18.87 24.27 -9.74
N SER A 301 -17.61 23.84 -9.80
CA SER A 301 -17.17 22.62 -10.49
C SER A 301 -17.95 21.34 -10.07
N PRO A 302 -18.38 20.48 -11.02
CA PRO A 302 -19.24 19.31 -10.75
C PRO A 302 -18.73 18.33 -9.69
N ILE A 303 -17.41 18.30 -9.49
CA ILE A 303 -16.70 17.32 -8.65
C ILE A 303 -16.94 17.56 -7.14
N VAL A 304 -17.21 18.80 -6.73
CA VAL A 304 -17.45 19.14 -5.30
C VAL A 304 -18.82 18.68 -4.82
N GLN A 305 -19.80 18.57 -5.73
CA GLN A 305 -21.21 18.32 -5.38
C GLN A 305 -21.61 16.85 -5.35
N LEU A 306 -20.79 15.93 -5.85
CA LEU A 306 -21.04 14.48 -5.80
C LEU A 306 -20.81 13.87 -4.40
N SER A 307 -20.50 14.71 -3.41
CA SER A 307 -20.46 14.34 -2.01
C SER A 307 -21.86 13.96 -1.52
N PRO A 308 -22.05 12.84 -0.81
CA PRO A 308 -23.35 12.47 -0.26
C PRO A 308 -23.84 13.58 0.67
N GLN A 309 -24.90 14.29 0.27
CA GLN A 309 -25.51 15.30 1.14
C GLN A 309 -26.21 14.60 2.31
N PRO A 310 -26.39 15.29 3.45
CA PRO A 310 -27.19 14.77 4.55
C PRO A 310 -28.57 14.38 4.03
N VAL A 311 -28.99 13.15 4.29
CA VAL A 311 -30.34 12.70 3.94
C VAL A 311 -31.32 13.51 4.80
N PRO A 312 -32.33 14.18 4.21
CA PRO A 312 -33.24 14.98 5.00
C PRO A 312 -33.97 14.10 6.03
N PRO A 313 -34.28 14.62 7.24
CA PRO A 313 -34.87 13.84 8.34
C PRO A 313 -36.13 13.09 7.93
N ASP A 314 -36.94 13.68 7.05
CA ASP A 314 -38.23 13.15 6.59
C ASP A 314 -38.10 11.85 5.77
N PHE A 315 -36.89 11.56 5.26
CA PHE A 315 -36.59 10.33 4.51
C PHE A 315 -35.98 9.23 5.37
N CYS A 316 -35.84 9.46 6.69
CA CYS A 316 -35.36 8.46 7.62
C CYS A 316 -36.53 7.73 8.30
N THR A 317 -36.33 6.45 8.62
CA THR A 317 -37.20 5.74 9.56
C THR A 317 -37.10 6.38 10.95
N PRO A 318 -38.08 6.20 11.85
CA PRO A 318 -38.07 6.77 13.19
C PRO A 318 -36.77 6.54 13.98
N ILE A 319 -36.15 5.37 13.82
CA ILE A 319 -34.85 5.04 14.43
C ILE A 319 -33.65 5.32 13.51
N GLY A 320 -33.87 5.54 12.22
CA GLY A 320 -32.84 5.67 11.20
C GLY A 320 -31.88 6.83 11.45
N GLY A 321 -32.38 7.97 11.92
CA GLY A 321 -31.54 9.11 12.30
C GLY A 321 -30.58 8.79 13.44
N PHE A 322 -31.04 8.03 14.44
CA PHE A 322 -30.18 7.57 15.55
C PHE A 322 -29.11 6.59 15.07
N LEU A 323 -29.50 5.58 14.27
CA LEU A 323 -28.57 4.57 13.75
C LEU A 323 -27.45 5.19 12.90
N ARG A 324 -27.77 6.20 12.08
CA ARG A 324 -26.79 6.90 11.24
C ARG A 324 -25.81 7.75 12.06
N ARG A 325 -26.31 8.52 13.05
CA ARG A 325 -25.46 9.35 13.92
C ARG A 325 -24.48 8.52 14.75
N THR A 326 -24.86 7.31 15.10
CA THR A 326 -24.04 6.38 15.90
C THR A 326 -23.24 5.41 15.04
N SER A 327 -23.36 5.48 13.70
CA SER A 327 -22.81 4.50 12.75
C SER A 327 -23.22 3.04 13.01
N LEU A 328 -24.26 2.82 13.83
CA LEU A 328 -24.77 1.48 14.12
C LEU A 328 -25.39 0.82 12.88
N ASP A 329 -25.81 1.63 11.89
CA ASP A 329 -26.32 1.13 10.61
C ASP A 329 -25.25 0.42 9.78
N GLU A 330 -23.96 0.68 10.03
CA GLU A 330 -22.83 0.09 9.31
C GLU A 330 -22.35 -1.25 9.90
N LEU A 331 -22.82 -1.65 11.09
CA LEU A 331 -22.39 -2.91 11.72
C LEU A 331 -22.60 -4.19 10.88
N PRO A 332 -23.67 -4.33 10.05
CA PRO A 332 -23.81 -5.48 9.15
C PRO A 332 -22.65 -5.66 8.16
N GLN A 333 -21.83 -4.63 7.92
CA GLN A 333 -20.63 -4.75 7.09
C GLN A 333 -19.57 -5.70 7.68
N LEU A 334 -19.62 -6.00 8.99
CA LEU A 334 -18.76 -7.03 9.58
C LEU A 334 -18.97 -8.39 8.88
N TRP A 335 -20.17 -8.66 8.39
CA TRP A 335 -20.44 -9.86 7.58
C TRP A 335 -19.73 -9.81 6.21
N ASN A 336 -19.62 -8.63 5.59
CA ASN A 336 -18.82 -8.45 4.37
C ASN A 336 -17.33 -8.67 4.65
N VAL A 337 -16.84 -8.27 5.82
CA VAL A 337 -15.45 -8.52 6.23
C VAL A 337 -15.20 -10.01 6.41
N VAL A 338 -16.09 -10.74 7.12
CA VAL A 338 -15.99 -12.20 7.28
C VAL A 338 -16.03 -12.94 5.94
N ARG A 339 -16.87 -12.49 4.99
CA ARG A 339 -16.89 -13.04 3.61
C ARG A 339 -15.66 -12.70 2.78
N GLY A 340 -14.78 -11.83 3.27
CA GLY A 340 -13.59 -11.38 2.57
C GLY A 340 -13.85 -10.40 1.42
N GLU A 341 -15.04 -9.79 1.38
CA GLU A 341 -15.40 -8.75 0.41
C GLU A 341 -14.88 -7.37 0.86
N MET A 342 -14.81 -7.17 2.19
CA MET A 342 -14.32 -5.95 2.83
C MET A 342 -13.17 -6.26 3.81
N SER A 343 -12.56 -5.18 4.28
CA SER A 343 -11.54 -5.08 5.32
C SER A 343 -12.08 -4.26 6.49
N LEU A 344 -11.54 -4.43 7.71
CA LEU A 344 -11.87 -3.50 8.80
C LEU A 344 -11.28 -2.12 8.50
N VAL A 345 -10.01 -2.09 8.09
CA VAL A 345 -9.30 -0.87 7.69
C VAL A 345 -8.94 -0.92 6.21
N GLY A 346 -9.37 0.09 5.45
CA GLY A 346 -9.09 0.24 4.02
C GLY A 346 -9.80 1.44 3.39
N PRO A 347 -9.58 1.72 2.09
CA PRO A 347 -10.29 2.77 1.37
C PRO A 347 -11.80 2.56 1.40
N ARG A 348 -12.60 3.62 1.57
CA ARG A 348 -14.06 3.49 1.61
C ARG A 348 -14.59 3.04 0.24
N PRO A 349 -15.58 2.13 0.15
CA PRO A 349 -16.13 1.71 -1.14
C PRO A 349 -17.09 2.76 -1.73
N GLU A 350 -16.93 3.09 -3.01
CA GLU A 350 -17.80 4.05 -3.73
C GLU A 350 -18.86 3.33 -4.58
N ARG A 351 -19.89 4.09 -5.00
CA ARG A 351 -20.95 3.60 -5.89
C ARG A 351 -20.39 3.31 -7.29
N LEU A 352 -20.89 2.28 -7.97
CA LEU A 352 -20.44 1.92 -9.32
C LEU A 352 -20.57 3.07 -10.32
N SER A 353 -21.72 3.75 -10.33
CA SER A 353 -21.99 4.91 -11.21
C SER A 353 -20.99 6.06 -11.04
N TYR A 354 -20.40 6.20 -9.87
CA TYR A 354 -19.40 7.22 -9.59
C TYR A 354 -17.99 6.78 -9.96
N VAL A 355 -17.71 5.48 -9.91
CA VAL A 355 -16.38 4.96 -10.25
C VAL A 355 -16.06 5.21 -11.71
N GLU A 356 -17.01 5.03 -12.63
CA GLU A 356 -16.82 5.32 -14.06
C GLU A 356 -16.48 6.80 -14.29
N LEU A 357 -17.30 7.71 -13.73
CA LEU A 357 -17.08 9.16 -13.83
C LEU A 357 -15.73 9.61 -13.24
N PHE A 358 -15.34 9.06 -12.09
CA PHE A 358 -14.13 9.48 -11.39
C PHE A 358 -12.86 8.86 -11.94
N SER A 359 -12.93 7.66 -12.54
CA SER A 359 -11.76 6.99 -13.09
C SER A 359 -11.14 7.77 -14.25
N ASP A 360 -11.96 8.47 -15.03
CA ASP A 360 -11.52 9.28 -16.17
C ASP A 360 -11.07 10.69 -15.76
N THR A 361 -11.62 11.21 -14.65
CA THR A 361 -11.43 12.62 -14.25
C THR A 361 -10.33 12.79 -13.20
N ILE A 362 -10.13 11.81 -12.33
CA ILE A 362 -9.26 11.94 -11.15
C ILE A 362 -8.01 11.08 -11.33
N TYR A 363 -6.86 11.75 -11.30
CA TYR A 363 -5.56 11.10 -11.35
C TYR A 363 -5.44 10.03 -10.26
N ARG A 364 -5.02 8.82 -10.66
CA ARG A 364 -4.81 7.66 -9.77
C ARG A 364 -6.05 7.22 -9.00
N TYR A 365 -7.27 7.50 -9.47
CA TYR A 365 -8.49 7.05 -8.80
C TYR A 365 -8.57 5.52 -8.71
N GLY A 366 -8.35 4.80 -9.82
CA GLY A 366 -8.47 3.34 -9.87
C GLY A 366 -7.46 2.59 -8.99
N GLU A 367 -6.38 3.25 -8.57
CA GLU A 367 -5.35 2.68 -7.71
C GLU A 367 -5.85 2.30 -6.31
N ARG A 368 -6.91 2.94 -5.82
CA ARG A 368 -7.53 2.60 -4.53
C ARG A 368 -8.13 1.18 -4.51
N HIS A 369 -8.49 0.64 -5.68
CA HIS A 369 -9.11 -0.68 -5.80
C HIS A 369 -8.09 -1.83 -5.72
N ARG A 370 -6.80 -1.56 -5.51
CA ARG A 370 -5.76 -2.59 -5.38
C ARG A 370 -5.92 -3.45 -4.11
N VAL A 371 -6.58 -2.91 -3.08
CA VAL A 371 -6.85 -3.58 -1.80
C VAL A 371 -8.35 -3.72 -1.56
N ARG A 372 -8.75 -4.58 -0.62
CA ARG A 372 -10.14 -4.67 -0.16
C ARG A 372 -10.58 -3.33 0.44
N PRO A 373 -11.81 -2.85 0.13
CA PRO A 373 -12.34 -1.65 0.73
C PRO A 373 -12.57 -1.83 2.24
N GLY A 374 -12.46 -0.74 3.00
CA GLY A 374 -12.57 -0.72 4.45
C GLY A 374 -13.94 -0.27 4.98
N MET A 375 -14.30 -0.74 6.17
CA MET A 375 -15.36 -0.11 6.98
C MET A 375 -14.93 1.29 7.45
N THR A 376 -13.68 1.38 7.92
CA THR A 376 -12.98 2.63 8.22
C THR A 376 -11.68 2.73 7.41
N GLY A 377 -11.07 3.91 7.35
CA GLY A 377 -9.93 4.19 6.48
C GLY A 377 -9.17 5.44 6.90
N TRP A 378 -7.96 5.60 6.35
CA TRP A 378 -7.07 6.71 6.67
C TRP A 378 -7.65 8.06 6.26
N ALA A 379 -8.15 8.19 5.03
CA ALA A 379 -8.83 9.41 4.60
C ALA A 379 -10.04 9.75 5.49
N GLN A 380 -10.81 8.73 5.90
CA GLN A 380 -11.96 8.88 6.78
C GLN A 380 -11.60 9.44 8.17
N VAL A 381 -10.50 9.01 8.79
CA VAL A 381 -10.09 9.51 10.13
C VAL A 381 -9.43 10.89 10.07
N GLN A 382 -9.06 11.34 8.88
CA GLN A 382 -8.44 12.65 8.62
C GLN A 382 -9.46 13.72 8.23
N GLY A 383 -10.75 13.43 8.40
CA GLY A 383 -11.83 14.37 8.09
C GLY A 383 -12.14 14.49 6.60
N LEU A 384 -11.51 13.69 5.73
CA LEU A 384 -11.80 13.66 4.29
C LEU A 384 -13.07 12.85 3.97
N ARG A 385 -14.16 13.21 4.67
CA ARG A 385 -15.52 12.67 4.50
C ARG A 385 -16.44 13.74 3.89
N GLY A 386 -17.54 13.31 3.29
CA GLY A 386 -18.57 14.22 2.78
C GLY A 386 -18.03 15.22 1.76
N ARG A 387 -18.28 16.51 2.00
CA ARG A 387 -18.05 17.69 1.11
C ARG A 387 -16.58 18.06 0.86
N THR A 388 -15.65 17.17 1.17
CA THR A 388 -14.21 17.38 0.99
C THR A 388 -13.78 17.02 -0.43
N SER A 389 -12.63 17.56 -0.86
CA SER A 389 -12.03 17.26 -2.17
C SER A 389 -11.90 15.75 -2.36
N LEU A 390 -12.56 15.21 -3.39
CA LEU A 390 -12.47 13.80 -3.73
C LEU A 390 -11.04 13.43 -4.17
N THR A 391 -10.34 14.34 -4.83
CA THR A 391 -8.93 14.20 -5.19
C THR A 391 -8.07 13.98 -3.93
N ASP A 392 -8.29 14.78 -2.88
CA ASP A 392 -7.55 14.64 -1.63
C ASP A 392 -7.87 13.30 -0.97
N ARG A 393 -9.14 12.88 -0.97
CA ARG A 393 -9.53 11.56 -0.46
C ARG A 393 -8.77 10.43 -1.17
N VAL A 394 -8.68 10.49 -2.49
CA VAL A 394 -7.98 9.49 -3.31
C VAL A 394 -6.49 9.46 -3.01
N GLU A 395 -5.84 10.61 -2.88
CA GLU A 395 -4.42 10.69 -2.51
C GLU A 395 -4.17 10.10 -1.12
N TRP A 396 -5.05 10.34 -0.15
CA TRP A 396 -4.92 9.78 1.20
C TRP A 396 -5.23 8.28 1.25
N ASP A 397 -6.17 7.80 0.43
CA ASP A 397 -6.42 6.37 0.25
C ASP A 397 -5.20 5.67 -0.38
N ASN A 398 -4.59 6.27 -1.41
CA ASN A 398 -3.38 5.76 -2.04
C ASN A 398 -2.18 5.79 -1.09
N PHE A 399 -2.01 6.88 -0.33
CA PHE A 399 -1.00 6.98 0.72
C PHE A 399 -1.12 5.85 1.73
N TYR A 400 -2.35 5.54 2.19
CA TYR A 400 -2.59 4.44 3.13
C TYR A 400 -2.17 3.10 2.53
N ILE A 401 -2.54 2.84 1.27
CA ILE A 401 -2.16 1.61 0.58
C ILE A 401 -0.64 1.52 0.53
N GLU A 402 0.04 2.54 0.00
CA GLU A 402 1.49 2.59 -0.19
C GLU A 402 2.30 2.47 1.09
N ASN A 403 1.80 3.06 2.18
CA ASN A 403 2.48 3.10 3.47
C ASN A 403 1.85 2.13 4.48
N TRP A 404 1.14 1.11 3.98
CA TRP A 404 0.45 0.18 4.83
C TRP A 404 1.41 -0.49 5.81
N SER A 405 1.02 -0.46 7.09
CA SER A 405 1.67 -1.20 8.16
C SER A 405 0.64 -1.58 9.22
N PRO A 406 0.87 -2.65 10.00
CA PRO A 406 -0.01 -3.01 11.11
C PRO A 406 -0.20 -1.87 12.12
N TRP A 407 0.84 -1.04 12.31
CA TRP A 407 0.76 0.14 13.17
C TRP A 407 -0.19 1.22 12.61
N LEU A 408 -0.16 1.43 11.29
CA LEU A 408 -1.08 2.37 10.64
C LEU A 408 -2.53 1.91 10.79
N ASP A 409 -2.81 0.60 10.65
CA ASP A 409 -4.14 0.04 10.90
C ASP A 409 -4.59 0.29 12.35
N LEU A 410 -3.73 0.00 13.33
CA LEU A 410 -4.03 0.25 14.74
C LEU A 410 -4.32 1.74 15.01
N LYS A 411 -3.54 2.64 14.39
CA LYS A 411 -3.76 4.08 14.47
C LYS A 411 -5.12 4.47 13.87
N VAL A 412 -5.49 3.91 12.71
CA VAL A 412 -6.81 4.17 12.11
C VAL A 412 -7.93 3.68 13.03
N VAL A 413 -7.82 2.48 13.59
CA VAL A 413 -8.82 1.95 14.54
C VAL A 413 -8.95 2.86 15.76
N ALA A 414 -7.85 3.25 16.39
CA ALA A 414 -7.87 4.14 17.55
C ALA A 414 -8.49 5.51 17.24
N LEU A 415 -8.11 6.13 16.12
CA LEU A 415 -8.69 7.40 15.68
C LEU A 415 -10.19 7.27 15.33
N THR A 416 -10.59 6.12 14.78
CA THR A 416 -12.00 5.83 14.50
C THR A 416 -12.81 5.77 15.79
N THR A 417 -12.31 5.07 16.82
CA THR A 417 -12.97 4.99 18.13
C THR A 417 -13.12 6.37 18.78
N VAL A 418 -12.09 7.22 18.70
CA VAL A 418 -12.15 8.60 19.20
C VAL A 418 -13.17 9.43 18.42
N ALA A 419 -13.21 9.29 17.08
CA ALA A 419 -14.17 10.02 16.24
C ALA A 419 -15.63 9.61 16.53
N LEU A 420 -15.88 8.31 16.75
CA LEU A 420 -17.19 7.81 17.17
C LEU A 420 -17.61 8.35 18.55
N TRP A 421 -16.67 8.40 19.49
CA TRP A 421 -16.96 8.90 20.85
C TRP A 421 -17.23 10.41 20.89
N ARG A 422 -16.57 11.19 20.02
CA ARG A 422 -16.80 12.64 19.89
C ARG A 422 -18.06 13.01 19.11
N GLY A 423 -18.78 12.04 18.53
CA GLY A 423 -19.99 12.28 17.74
C GLY A 423 -19.74 12.98 16.40
N THR A 424 -18.49 13.00 15.92
CA THR A 424 -18.11 13.54 14.60
C THR A 424 -18.12 12.45 13.51
N GLY A 425 -18.78 11.32 13.79
CA GLY A 425 -18.78 10.09 13.00
C GLY A 425 -19.65 10.15 11.75
#